data_AF-R5MFI1-F1
#
_entry.id   AF-R5MFI1-F1
#
_cell.length_a   1.000
_cell.length_b   1.000
_cell.length_c   1.000
_cell.angle_alpha   90.00
_cell.angle_beta   90.00
_cell.angle_gamma   90.00
#
_symmetry.space_group_name_H-M   'P 1'
#
loop_
_entity.id
_entity.type
_entity.pdbx_description
1 polymer ?
#
loop_
_entity_poly.entity_id
_entity_poly.type
_entity_poly.pdbx_seq_one_letter_code
_entity_poly.pdbx_strand_id
1 'polypeptide(L)' 'MQKILIIEDDKVIARTLKEHLCKWDYDADFVVDFKNITEQVVSFAP' A
#
# COMPACT_ATOMS: atom_id res chain seq x y z
N MET A 1 -6.87 13.64 4.55
CA MET A 1 -7.14 12.28 4.06
C MET A 1 -6.07 11.37 4.61
N GLN A 2 -6.43 10.20 5.13
CA GLN A 2 -5.46 9.22 5.61
C GLN A 2 -4.90 8.46 4.41
N LYS A 3 -3.57 8.32 4.34
CA LYS A 3 -2.92 7.45 3.37
C LYS A 3 -2.78 6.06 3.96
N ILE A 4 -2.95 5.03 3.14
CA ILE A 4 -2.82 3.64 3.54
C ILE A 4 -1.73 2.99 2.69
N LEU A 5 -0.67 2.52 3.35
CA LEU A 5 0.34 1.68 2.71
C LEU A 5 0.07 0.22 3.06
N ILE A 6 -0.25 -0.59 2.06
CA ILE A 6 -0.43 -2.03 2.20
C ILE A 6 0.94 -2.70 2.05
N ILE A 7 1.33 -3.50 3.04
CA ILE A 7 2.55 -4.33 3.00
C ILE A 7 2.10 -5.78 2.88
N GLU A 8 2.25 -6.36 1.69
CA GLU A 8 1.71 -7.68 1.34
C GLU A 8 2.55 -8.28 0.21
N ASP A 9 3.06 -9.51 0.37
CA ASP A 9 3.97 -10.13 -0.60
C ASP A 9 3.22 -10.73 -1.81
N ASP A 10 1.96 -11.12 -1.65
CA ASP A 10 1.13 -11.54 -2.77
C ASP A 10 0.56 -10.34 -3.54
N LYS A 11 0.99 -10.18 -4.78
CA LYS A 11 0.56 -9.08 -5.66
C LYS A 11 -0.95 -9.08 -5.95
N VAL A 12 -1.59 -10.23 -6.01
CA VAL A 12 -3.04 -10.34 -6.26
C VAL A 12 -3.79 -9.82 -5.04
N ILE A 13 -3.39 -10.22 -3.83
CA ILE A 13 -3.99 -9.75 -2.58
C ILE A 13 -3.76 -8.24 -2.40
N ALA A 14 -2.51 -7.78 -2.53
CA ALA A 14 -2.14 -6.37 -2.38
C ALA A 14 -2.94 -5.44 -3.30
N ARG A 15 -3.05 -5.84 -4.58
CA ARG A 15 -3.84 -5.10 -5.57
C ARG A 15 -5.34 -5.12 -5.24
N THR A 16 -5.88 -6.27 -4.85
CA THR A 16 -7.30 -6.41 -4.51
C THR A 16 -7.64 -5.48 -3.34
N LEU A 17 -6.82 -5.47 -2.29
CA LEU A 17 -6.99 -4.57 -1.14
C LEU A 17 -6.97 -3.09 -1.55
N LYS A 18 -6.00 -2.66 -2.37
CA LYS A 18 -5.94 -1.29 -2.89
C LYS A 18 -7.22 -0.92 -3.64
N GLU A 19 -7.67 -1.77 -4.57
CA GLU A 19 -8.88 -1.52 -5.35
C GLU A 19 -10.14 -1.39 -4.47
N HIS A 20 -10.23 -2.13 -3.36
CA HIS A 20 -11.31 -1.99 -2.40
C HIS A 20 -11.22 -0.71 -1.56
N LEU A 21 -10.02 -0.34 -1.08
CA LEU A 21 -9.82 0.88 -0.31
C LEU A 21 -10.08 2.14 -1.15
N CYS A 22 -9.66 2.17 -2.41
CA CYS A 22 -9.93 3.29 -3.30
C CYS A 22 -11.43 3.49 -3.59
N LYS A 23 -12.27 2.44 -3.50
CA LYS A 23 -13.75 2.58 -3.60
C LYS A 23 -14.36 3.31 -2.40
N TRP A 24 -13.64 3.40 -1.30
CA TRP A 24 -14.03 4.14 -0.10
C TRP A 24 -13.31 5.50 0.00
N ASP A 25 -12.79 6.00 -1.13
CA ASP A 25 -12.08 7.27 -1.23
C ASP A 25 -10.80 7.37 -0.36
N TYR A 26 -10.22 6.23 0.02
CA TYR A 26 -8.89 6.20 0.64
C TYR A 26 -7.79 6.36 -0.41
N ASP A 27 -6.75 7.12 -0.04
CA ASP A 27 -5.49 7.19 -0.78
C ASP A 27 -4.63 5.99 -0.36
N ALA A 28 -4.64 4.94 -1.18
CA ALA A 28 -3.99 3.67 -0.86
C ALA A 28 -2.95 3.27 -1.92
N ASP A 29 -1.82 2.76 -1.46
CA ASP A 29 -0.82 2.11 -2.32
C ASP A 29 -0.26 0.85 -1.66
N PHE A 30 0.52 0.04 -2.40
CA PHE A 30 1.03 -1.22 -1.89
C PHE A 30 2.50 -1.49 -2.22
N VAL A 31 3.16 -2.26 -1.35
CA VAL A 31 4.51 -2.78 -1.50
C VAL A 31 4.49 -4.30 -1.46
N VAL A 32 5.13 -4.94 -2.45
CA VAL A 32 5.25 -6.40 -2.58
C VAL A 32 6.69 -6.93 -2.47
N ASP A 33 7.70 -6.05 -2.54
CA ASP A 33 9.13 -6.40 -2.33
C ASP A 33 9.66 -5.61 -1.13
N PHE A 34 10.10 -6.33 -0.09
CA PHE A 34 10.49 -5.73 1.19
C PHE A 34 11.96 -5.35 1.29
N LYS A 35 12.77 -5.49 0.23
CA LYS A 35 14.21 -5.18 0.26
C LYS A 35 14.54 -3.82 0.88
N ASN A 36 13.74 -2.79 0.56
CA ASN A 36 13.94 -1.41 1.01
C ASN A 36 12.69 -0.87 1.72
N ILE A 37 11.96 -1.72 2.46
CA ILE A 37 10.65 -1.36 3.02
C ILE A 37 10.72 -0.10 3.90
N THR A 38 11.78 0.07 4.68
CA THR A 38 11.95 1.24 5.57
C THR A 38 12.00 2.55 4.78
N GLU A 39 12.74 2.58 3.66
CA GLU A 39 12.84 3.75 2.79
C GLU A 39 11.52 4.04 2.08
N GLN A 40 10.82 3.00 1.65
CA GLN A 40 9.52 3.12 0.97
C GLN A 40 8.44 3.65 1.92
N VAL A 41 8.39 3.16 3.16
CA VAL A 41 7.46 3.65 4.20
C VAL A 41 7.71 5.13 4.51
N VAL A 42 8.98 5.51 4.74
CA VAL A 42 9.35 6.91 4.98
C VAL A 42 8.99 7.79 3.79
N SER A 43 9.27 7.34 2.57
CA SER A 43 8.99 8.09 1.34
C SER A 43 7.49 8.25 1.06
N PHE A 44 6.69 7.24 1.41
CA PHE A 44 5.24 7.28 1.25
C PHE A 44 4.59 8.29 2.21
N ALA A 45 5.20 8.51 3.37
CA ALA A 45 4.72 9.41 4.43
C ALA A 45 3.22 9.19 4.72
N PRO A 46 2.85 7.97 5.19
CA PRO A 46 1.47 7.58 5.44
C PRO A 46 0.79 8.43 6.52
#